data_AF-A0A1R1IKL2-F1
#
_entry.id   AF-A0A1R1IKL2-F1
#
_cell.length_a   1.000
_cell.length_b   1.000
_cell.length_c   1.000
_cell.angle_alpha   90.00
_cell.angle_beta   90.00
_cell.angle_gamma   90.00
#
_symmetry.space_group_name_H-M   'P 1'
#
loop_
_entity.id
_entity.type
_entity.pdbx_description
1 polymer ?
#
loop_
_entity_poly.entity_id
_entity_poly.type
_entity_poly.pdbx_seq_one_letter_code
_entity_poly.pdbx_strand_id
1 'polypeptide(L)'
;MSDELERAKANERRRVRRLQMIAALGGVGLTAAFCGVLMVKRSEGRTVTVGAILALLGLCAVVVSMVLGTHNGPDSDTIRVERSKEGYRDTVQKKRAVSMAFMPFASLFLVYQGTISAWAIAGGQGEALNWMMVALSPMMSAVHLMMVTGFDIRGDKKMKRLLEDELTLSFRRSALNAALGVALAGMVVVFALGLWKPQAAVAAMPGLMFVTASAAGLRYWQLDRRAAGG
;
A
#
# COMPACT_ATOMS: atom_id res chain seq x y z
N MET A 1 3.93 24.07 31.43
CA MET A 1 3.78 23.76 29.98
C MET A 1 4.28 22.36 29.62
N SER A 2 5.31 21.83 30.29
CA SER A 2 5.79 20.43 30.14
C SER A 2 4.72 19.38 30.48
N ASP A 3 4.03 19.52 31.61
CA ASP A 3 3.15 18.47 32.14
C ASP A 3 1.87 18.28 31.32
N GLU A 4 1.32 19.36 30.77
CA GLU A 4 0.19 19.30 29.84
C GLU A 4 0.58 18.64 28.52
N LEU A 5 1.80 18.91 28.03
CA LEU A 5 2.31 18.28 26.82
C LEU A 5 2.58 16.80 27.02
N GLU A 6 3.08 16.40 28.19
CA GLU A 6 3.28 14.99 28.54
C GLU A 6 1.96 14.23 28.66
N ARG A 7 0.94 14.83 29.28
CA ARG A 7 -0.43 14.27 29.33
C ARG A 7 -1.02 14.11 27.93
N ALA A 8 -0.89 15.13 27.08
CA ALA A 8 -1.34 15.07 25.69
C ALA A 8 -0.60 13.98 24.89
N LYS A 9 0.72 13.83 25.08
CA LYS A 9 1.52 12.74 24.46
C LYS A 9 1.04 11.35 24.92
N ALA A 10 0.71 11.18 26.20
CA ALA A 10 0.21 9.92 26.74
C ALA A 10 -1.18 9.56 26.17
N ASN A 11 -2.08 10.55 26.07
CA ASN A 11 -3.41 10.39 25.45
C ASN A 11 -3.30 10.03 23.97
N GLU A 12 -2.41 10.70 23.23
CA GLU A 12 -2.18 10.42 21.82
C GLU A 12 -1.62 9.00 21.60
N ARG A 13 -0.70 8.53 22.45
CA ARG A 13 -0.22 7.13 22.39
C ARG A 13 -1.35 6.11 22.56
N ARG A 14 -2.29 6.37 23.49
CA ARG A 14 -3.47 5.50 23.70
C ARG A 14 -4.41 5.54 22.49
N ARG A 15 -4.62 6.71 21.90
CA ARG A 15 -5.40 6.88 20.67
C ARG A 15 -4.78 6.14 19.49
N VAL A 16 -3.47 6.30 19.26
CA VAL A 16 -2.74 5.60 18.19
C VAL A 16 -2.81 4.08 18.37
N ARG A 17 -2.66 3.55 19.60
CA ARG A 17 -2.86 2.12 19.86
C ARG A 17 -4.26 1.65 19.52
N ARG A 18 -5.30 2.41 19.88
CA ARG A 18 -6.69 2.10 19.50
C ARG A 18 -6.88 2.09 17.99
N LEU A 19 -6.36 3.09 17.28
CA LEU A 19 -6.40 3.15 15.81
C LEU A 19 -5.64 1.99 15.16
N GLN A 20 -4.51 1.56 15.71
CA GLN A 20 -3.79 0.37 15.23
C GLN A 20 -4.62 -0.91 15.39
N MET A 21 -5.30 -1.08 16.53
CA MET A 21 -6.21 -2.21 16.75
C MET A 21 -7.41 -2.18 15.80
N ILE A 22 -7.99 -0.99 15.58
CA ILE A 22 -9.10 -0.79 14.62
C ILE A 22 -8.64 -1.10 13.19
N ALA A 23 -7.46 -0.63 12.79
CA ALA A 23 -6.89 -0.93 11.48
C ALA A 23 -6.56 -2.43 11.32
N ALA A 24 -6.07 -3.08 12.38
CA ALA A 24 -5.85 -4.52 12.38
C ALA A 24 -7.17 -5.29 12.21
N LEU A 25 -8.24 -4.89 12.90
CA LEU A 25 -9.57 -5.45 12.73
C LEU A 25 -10.07 -5.30 11.28
N GLY A 26 -9.91 -4.10 10.70
CA GLY A 26 -10.26 -3.85 9.31
C GLY A 26 -9.45 -4.73 8.33
N GLY A 27 -8.14 -4.85 8.56
CA GLY A 27 -7.26 -5.72 7.77
C GLY A 27 -7.68 -7.19 7.84
N VAL A 28 -7.95 -7.72 9.04
CA VAL A 28 -8.44 -9.08 9.26
C VAL A 28 -9.80 -9.29 8.58
N GLY A 29 -10.71 -8.31 8.72
CA GLY A 29 -12.01 -8.32 8.06
C GLY A 29 -11.90 -8.42 6.54
N LEU A 30 -10.98 -7.65 5.94
CA LEU A 30 -10.75 -7.65 4.50
C LEU A 30 -10.18 -8.99 4.02
N THR A 31 -9.24 -9.58 4.76
CA THR A 31 -8.74 -10.94 4.45
C THR A 31 -9.83 -12.01 4.58
N ALA A 32 -10.66 -11.96 5.63
CA ALA A 32 -11.78 -12.88 5.80
C ALA A 32 -12.81 -12.72 4.66
N ALA A 33 -13.12 -11.48 4.28
CA ALA A 33 -14.02 -11.18 3.17
C ALA A 33 -13.54 -11.81 1.86
N PHE A 34 -12.25 -11.60 1.56
CA PHE A 34 -11.62 -12.12 0.36
C PHE A 34 -11.56 -13.66 0.34
N CYS A 35 -11.16 -14.28 1.45
CA CYS A 35 -11.16 -15.74 1.59
C CYS A 35 -12.57 -16.32 1.42
N GLY A 36 -13.60 -15.70 2.00
CA GLY A 36 -14.99 -16.13 1.87
C GLY A 36 -15.47 -16.12 0.41
N VAL A 37 -15.18 -15.04 -0.33
CA VAL A 37 -15.52 -14.94 -1.77
C VAL A 37 -14.79 -16.00 -2.60
N LEU A 38 -13.51 -16.26 -2.31
CA LEU A 38 -12.75 -17.31 -2.99
C LEU A 38 -13.33 -18.71 -2.73
N MET A 39 -13.77 -18.99 -1.51
CA MET A 39 -14.41 -20.27 -1.18
C MET A 39 -15.74 -20.45 -1.91
N VAL A 40 -16.57 -19.39 -1.98
CA VAL A 40 -17.82 -19.41 -2.75
C VAL A 40 -17.57 -19.72 -4.23
N LYS A 41 -16.52 -19.15 -4.82
CA LYS A 41 -16.21 -19.37 -6.25
C LYS A 41 -15.62 -20.74 -6.59
N ARG A 42 -15.00 -21.43 -5.63
CA ARG A 42 -14.21 -22.66 -5.88
C ARG A 42 -14.86 -23.94 -5.34
N SER A 43 -15.97 -23.84 -4.63
CA SER A 43 -16.53 -24.99 -3.91
C SER A 43 -18.01 -25.17 -4.20
N GLU A 44 -18.53 -26.37 -3.94
CA GLU A 44 -19.94 -26.73 -4.12
C GLU A 44 -20.55 -27.22 -2.80
N GLY A 45 -21.86 -27.07 -2.65
CA GLY A 45 -22.58 -27.52 -1.45
C GLY A 45 -22.32 -26.66 -0.21
N ARG A 46 -22.16 -27.29 0.96
CA ARG A 46 -22.11 -26.62 2.28
C ARG A 46 -20.98 -25.59 2.43
N THR A 47 -19.87 -25.75 1.70
CA THR A 47 -18.72 -24.83 1.74
C THR A 47 -19.03 -23.47 1.11
N VAL A 48 -20.01 -23.41 0.19
CA VAL A 48 -20.50 -22.13 -0.37
C VAL A 48 -21.18 -21.30 0.70
N THR A 49 -22.04 -21.91 1.52
CA THR A 49 -22.74 -21.22 2.61
C THR A 49 -21.75 -20.70 3.65
N VAL A 50 -20.75 -21.50 4.01
CA VAL A 50 -19.68 -21.09 4.93
C VAL A 50 -18.86 -19.95 4.35
N GLY A 51 -18.49 -20.02 3.06
CA GLY A 51 -17.78 -18.96 2.36
C GLY A 51 -18.57 -17.65 2.29
N ALA A 52 -19.88 -17.72 2.06
CA ALA A 52 -20.76 -16.55 2.03
C ALA A 52 -20.88 -15.88 3.41
N ILE A 53 -21.04 -16.67 4.48
CA ILE A 53 -21.07 -16.15 5.86
C ILE A 53 -19.74 -15.49 6.22
N LEU A 54 -18.62 -16.15 5.90
CA LEU A 54 -17.28 -15.60 6.12
C LEU A 54 -17.06 -14.29 5.35
N ALA A 55 -17.53 -14.23 4.10
CA ALA A 55 -17.45 -13.03 3.28
C ALA A 55 -18.18 -11.84 3.91
N LEU A 56 -19.40 -12.10 4.40
CA LEU A 56 -20.29 -11.09 4.98
C LEU A 56 -19.78 -10.61 6.34
N LEU A 57 -19.31 -11.52 7.19
CA LEU A 57 -18.67 -11.18 8.47
C LEU A 57 -17.39 -10.36 8.26
N GLY A 58 -16.58 -10.71 7.27
CA GLY A 58 -15.39 -9.94 6.91
C GLY A 58 -15.74 -8.51 6.48
N LEU A 59 -16.79 -8.36 5.66
CA LEU A 59 -17.27 -7.06 5.22
C LEU A 59 -17.83 -6.22 6.38
N CYS A 60 -18.59 -6.84 7.30
CA CYS A 60 -19.05 -6.17 8.52
C CYS A 60 -17.89 -5.67 9.38
N ALA A 61 -16.83 -6.47 9.55
CA ALA A 61 -15.64 -6.05 10.30
C ALA A 61 -14.92 -4.86 9.64
N VAL A 62 -14.88 -4.80 8.31
CA VAL A 62 -14.36 -3.63 7.58
C VAL A 62 -15.22 -2.39 7.84
N VAL A 63 -16.54 -2.49 7.72
CA VAL A 63 -17.45 -1.35 7.97
C VAL A 63 -17.34 -0.86 9.41
N VAL A 64 -17.34 -1.77 10.38
CA VAL A 64 -17.14 -1.43 11.81
C VAL A 64 -15.79 -0.75 12.02
N SER A 65 -14.72 -1.24 11.38
CA SER A 65 -13.41 -0.60 11.49
C SER A 65 -13.38 0.83 10.91
N MET A 66 -14.09 1.08 9.81
CA MET A 66 -14.23 2.41 9.23
C MET A 66 -14.97 3.36 10.18
N VAL A 67 -16.11 2.92 10.73
CA VAL A 67 -16.91 3.73 11.68
C VAL A 67 -16.13 4.01 12.96
N LEU A 68 -15.47 3.00 13.53
CA LEU A 68 -14.62 3.22 14.71
C LEU A 68 -13.42 4.12 14.40
N GLY A 69 -12.90 4.06 13.17
CA GLY A 69 -11.84 4.95 12.70
C GLY A 69 -12.26 6.41 12.64
N THR A 70 -13.48 6.71 12.17
CA THR A 70 -13.99 8.09 12.10
C THR A 70 -14.30 8.66 13.48
N HIS A 71 -14.81 7.85 14.41
CA HIS A 71 -15.05 8.27 15.79
C HIS A 71 -13.77 8.54 16.59
N ASN A 72 -12.65 7.92 16.21
CA ASN A 72 -11.34 8.15 16.84
C ASN A 72 -10.48 9.15 16.03
N GLY A 73 -11.14 10.10 15.35
CA GLY A 73 -10.51 11.18 14.59
C GLY A 73 -9.57 12.08 15.42
N PRO A 74 -8.79 12.96 14.78
CA PRO A 74 -7.83 13.83 15.44
C PRO A 74 -8.53 14.79 16.42
N ASP A 75 -8.02 14.87 17.65
CA ASP A 75 -8.54 15.72 18.72
C ASP A 75 -7.58 16.89 19.01
N SER A 76 -7.99 17.82 19.85
CA SER A 76 -7.20 18.97 20.33
C SER A 76 -5.83 18.56 20.92
N ASP A 77 -5.74 17.42 21.60
CA ASP A 77 -4.48 16.83 22.09
C ASP A 77 -3.57 16.39 20.94
N THR A 78 -4.14 15.81 19.88
CA THR A 78 -3.40 15.44 18.65
C THR A 78 -2.80 16.67 17.99
N ILE A 79 -3.59 17.73 17.82
CA ILE A 79 -3.14 19.00 17.22
C ILE A 79 -2.02 19.63 18.08
N ARG A 80 -2.13 19.56 19.40
CA ARG A 80 -1.14 20.10 20.35
C ARG A 80 0.18 19.33 20.28
N VAL A 81 0.12 18.00 20.21
CA VAL A 81 1.31 17.14 20.05
C VAL A 81 1.93 17.34 18.66
N GLU A 82 1.15 17.43 17.59
CA GLU A 82 1.67 17.69 16.24
C GLU A 82 2.35 19.07 16.16
N ARG A 83 1.72 20.14 16.68
CA ARG A 83 2.33 21.48 16.71
C ARG A 83 3.62 21.54 17.53
N SER A 84 3.74 20.71 18.58
CA SER A 84 4.97 20.64 19.37
C SER A 84 6.12 19.88 18.70
N LYS A 85 5.81 19.08 17.68
CA LYS A 85 6.77 18.22 16.97
C LYS A 85 7.16 18.76 15.60
N GLU A 86 6.31 19.53 14.93
CA GLU A 86 6.43 19.75 13.49
C GLU A 86 7.23 21.03 13.13
N GLY A 87 8.45 20.82 12.63
CA GLY A 87 9.06 21.75 11.67
C GLY A 87 8.49 21.51 10.26
N TYR A 88 8.42 22.53 9.41
CA TYR A 88 7.88 22.45 8.03
C TYR A 88 8.45 21.28 7.22
N ARG A 89 9.72 20.92 7.44
CA ARG A 89 10.39 19.79 6.80
C ARG A 89 9.76 18.44 7.17
N ASP A 90 9.49 18.22 8.45
CA ASP A 90 8.99 16.94 8.97
C ASP A 90 7.55 16.70 8.50
N THR A 91 6.72 17.75 8.44
CA THR A 91 5.37 17.67 7.86
C THR A 91 5.42 17.25 6.38
N VAL A 92 6.36 17.79 5.60
CA VAL A 92 6.52 17.47 4.18
C VAL A 92 7.03 16.03 3.99
N GLN A 93 7.99 15.57 4.79
CA GLN A 93 8.48 14.19 4.78
C GLN A 93 7.39 13.18 5.16
N LYS A 94 6.66 13.43 6.26
CA LYS A 94 5.54 12.61 6.74
C LYS A 94 4.42 12.50 5.71
N LYS A 95 3.99 13.62 5.11
CA LYS A 95 2.97 13.62 4.05
C LYS A 95 3.40 12.77 2.86
N ARG A 96 4.68 12.88 2.46
CA ARG A 96 5.22 12.08 1.36
C ARG A 96 5.28 10.60 1.69
N ALA A 97 5.74 10.22 2.88
CA ALA A 97 5.77 8.84 3.33
C ALA A 97 4.36 8.22 3.37
N VAL A 98 3.36 8.97 3.85
CA VAL A 98 1.96 8.53 3.84
C VAL A 98 1.43 8.34 2.42
N SER A 99 1.74 9.26 1.50
CA SER A 99 1.36 9.12 0.09
C SER A 99 1.91 7.82 -0.53
N MET A 100 3.18 7.48 -0.25
CA MET A 100 3.80 6.23 -0.72
C MET A 100 3.11 4.96 -0.19
N ALA A 101 2.48 5.02 0.99
CA ALA A 101 1.75 3.90 1.56
C ALA A 101 0.32 3.76 0.99
N PHE A 102 -0.33 4.87 0.64
CA PHE A 102 -1.71 4.87 0.13
C PHE A 102 -1.80 4.69 -1.39
N MET A 103 -0.82 5.16 -2.15
CA MET A 103 -0.80 5.06 -3.61
C MET A 103 -0.99 3.63 -4.16
N PRO A 104 -0.39 2.57 -3.57
CA PRO A 104 -0.65 1.19 -3.99
C PRO A 104 -2.13 0.81 -3.98
N PHE A 105 -2.87 1.26 -2.97
CA PHE A 105 -4.31 0.97 -2.87
C PHE A 105 -5.12 1.69 -3.94
N ALA A 106 -4.75 2.94 -4.28
CA ALA A 106 -5.39 3.70 -5.32
C ALA A 106 -5.14 3.12 -6.72
N SER A 107 -3.98 2.50 -6.95
CA SER A 107 -3.61 1.93 -8.26
C SER A 107 -3.96 0.45 -8.43
N LEU A 108 -4.40 -0.23 -7.36
CA LEU A 108 -4.72 -1.66 -7.38
C LEU A 108 -5.76 -2.03 -8.43
N PHE A 109 -6.79 -1.21 -8.61
CA PHE A 109 -7.81 -1.41 -9.64
C PHE A 109 -7.22 -1.37 -11.05
N LEU A 110 -6.34 -0.41 -11.34
CA LEU A 110 -5.70 -0.28 -12.65
C LEU A 110 -4.77 -1.47 -12.93
N VAL A 111 -4.07 -1.96 -11.92
CA VAL A 111 -3.20 -3.15 -12.04
C VAL A 111 -4.00 -4.41 -12.29
N TYR A 112 -5.13 -4.56 -11.59
CA TYR A 112 -6.05 -5.66 -11.81
C TYR A 112 -6.59 -5.67 -13.24
N GLN A 113 -7.04 -4.51 -13.74
CA GLN A 113 -7.50 -4.40 -15.12
C GLN A 113 -6.36 -4.66 -16.12
N GLY A 114 -5.17 -4.10 -15.89
CA GLY A 114 -4.00 -4.40 -16.72
C GLY A 114 -3.63 -5.89 -16.73
N THR A 115 -3.83 -6.60 -15.63
CA THR A 115 -3.59 -8.05 -15.54
C THR A 115 -4.59 -8.85 -16.38
N ILE A 116 -5.88 -8.52 -16.30
CA ILE A 116 -6.93 -9.15 -17.12
C ILE A 116 -6.69 -8.87 -18.61
N SER A 117 -6.41 -7.61 -18.94
CA SER A 117 -6.16 -7.20 -20.32
C SER A 117 -4.89 -7.85 -20.88
N ALA A 118 -3.84 -8.04 -20.07
CA ALA A 118 -2.62 -8.74 -20.47
C ALA A 118 -2.88 -10.23 -20.75
N TRP A 119 -3.73 -10.87 -19.93
CA TRP A 119 -4.20 -12.22 -20.19
C TRP A 119 -4.99 -12.33 -21.50
N ALA A 120 -5.92 -11.40 -21.74
CA ALA A 120 -6.75 -11.38 -22.95
C ALA A 120 -5.90 -11.19 -24.22
N ILE A 121 -4.94 -10.25 -24.20
CA ILE A 121 -4.01 -10.00 -25.29
C ILE A 121 -3.15 -11.23 -25.58
N ALA A 122 -2.55 -11.81 -24.54
CA ALA A 122 -1.70 -13.00 -24.70
C ALA A 122 -2.50 -14.25 -25.11
N GLY A 123 -3.81 -14.25 -24.90
CA GLY A 123 -4.73 -15.28 -25.38
C GLY A 123 -5.29 -15.04 -26.79
N GLY A 124 -4.86 -13.98 -27.48
CA GLY A 124 -5.37 -13.62 -28.81
C GLY A 124 -6.74 -12.94 -28.82
N GLN A 125 -7.26 -12.53 -27.66
CA GLN A 125 -8.55 -11.85 -27.48
C GLN A 125 -8.36 -10.37 -27.14
N GLY A 126 -7.29 -9.76 -27.64
CA GLY A 126 -6.91 -8.39 -27.32
C GLY A 126 -7.70 -7.34 -28.11
N GLU A 127 -8.58 -6.62 -27.43
CA GLU A 127 -9.24 -5.42 -27.97
C GLU A 127 -8.39 -4.15 -27.77
N ALA A 128 -8.71 -3.06 -28.48
CA ALA A 128 -8.00 -1.79 -28.35
C ALA A 128 -7.95 -1.26 -26.91
N LEU A 129 -9.05 -1.42 -26.15
CA LEU A 129 -9.11 -1.04 -24.74
C LEU A 129 -8.14 -1.86 -23.87
N ASN A 130 -7.93 -3.14 -24.20
CA ASN A 130 -7.02 -4.00 -23.46
C ASN A 130 -5.58 -3.51 -23.56
N TRP A 131 -5.15 -3.07 -24.74
CA TRP A 131 -3.81 -2.49 -24.92
C TRP A 131 -3.59 -1.23 -24.07
N MET A 132 -4.61 -0.36 -23.98
CA MET A 132 -4.56 0.82 -23.12
C MET A 132 -4.45 0.44 -21.64
N MET A 133 -5.30 -0.48 -21.17
CA MET A 133 -5.30 -0.93 -19.77
C MET A 133 -4.01 -1.64 -19.37
N VAL A 134 -3.44 -2.46 -20.27
CA VAL A 134 -2.13 -3.10 -20.05
C VAL A 134 -1.03 -2.06 -19.90
N ALA A 135 -1.04 -0.98 -20.69
CA ALA A 135 -0.02 0.08 -20.62
C ALA A 135 -0.14 0.95 -19.36
N LEU A 136 -1.36 1.18 -18.86
CA LEU A 136 -1.59 1.99 -17.65
C LEU A 136 -1.02 1.34 -16.39
N SER A 137 -1.04 0.02 -16.28
CA SER A 137 -0.52 -0.70 -15.10
C SER A 137 0.99 -0.51 -14.83
N PRO A 138 1.91 -0.75 -15.81
CA PRO A 138 3.33 -0.48 -15.64
C PRO A 138 3.60 1.02 -15.48
N MET A 139 2.82 1.89 -16.12
CA MET A 139 2.91 3.34 -15.92
C MET A 139 2.67 3.72 -14.45
N MET A 140 1.62 3.18 -13.82
CA MET A 140 1.36 3.41 -12.41
C MET A 140 2.51 2.89 -11.55
N SER A 141 3.00 1.67 -11.81
CA SER A 141 4.14 1.10 -11.08
C SER A 141 5.40 1.96 -11.21
N ALA A 142 5.65 2.54 -12.39
CA ALA A 142 6.74 3.49 -12.62
C ALA A 142 6.57 4.77 -11.79
N VAL A 143 5.37 5.35 -11.74
CA VAL A 143 5.07 6.53 -10.90
C VAL A 143 5.38 6.25 -9.42
N HIS A 144 5.03 5.07 -8.91
CA HIS A 144 5.34 4.68 -7.53
C HIS A 144 6.86 4.62 -7.29
N LEU A 145 7.61 4.01 -8.20
CA LEU A 145 9.08 3.95 -8.11
C LEU A 145 9.72 5.34 -8.26
N MET A 146 9.19 6.22 -9.12
CA MET A 146 9.67 7.60 -9.25
C MET A 146 9.50 8.39 -7.95
N MET A 147 8.38 8.19 -7.25
CA MET A 147 8.16 8.79 -5.93
C MET A 147 9.15 8.27 -4.87
N VAL A 148 9.46 6.96 -4.86
CA VAL A 148 10.41 6.39 -3.89
C VAL A 148 11.84 6.84 -4.18
N THR A 149 12.23 6.86 -5.44
CA THR A 149 13.58 7.28 -5.87
C THR A 149 13.80 8.79 -5.74
N GLY A 150 12.73 9.58 -5.80
CA GLY A 150 12.81 11.05 -5.80
C GLY A 150 13.00 11.66 -7.18
N PHE A 151 12.77 10.89 -8.25
CA PHE A 151 12.86 11.41 -9.61
C PHE A 151 11.78 12.45 -9.93
N ASP A 152 10.63 12.36 -9.27
CA ASP A 152 9.51 13.31 -9.35
C ASP A 152 9.89 14.74 -8.91
N ILE A 153 10.84 14.88 -7.97
CA ILE A 153 11.26 16.17 -7.40
C ILE A 153 12.59 16.69 -7.98
N ARG A 154 13.12 16.06 -9.04
CA ARG A 154 14.45 16.38 -9.59
C ARG A 154 14.61 17.86 -10.00
N GLY A 155 13.52 18.51 -10.42
CA GLY A 155 13.49 19.92 -10.83
C GLY A 155 13.32 20.93 -9.69
N ASP A 156 12.86 20.51 -8.50
CA ASP A 156 12.53 21.42 -7.40
C ASP A 156 13.65 21.43 -6.34
N LYS A 157 14.54 22.43 -6.43
CA LYS A 157 15.66 22.61 -5.50
C LYS A 157 15.22 22.78 -4.04
N LYS A 158 14.05 23.41 -3.80
CA LYS A 158 13.53 23.65 -2.45
C LYS A 158 13.04 22.33 -1.85
N MET A 159 12.29 21.55 -2.62
CA MET A 159 11.80 20.25 -2.21
C MET A 159 12.94 19.24 -2.02
N LYS A 160 13.95 19.28 -2.89
CA LYS A 160 15.15 18.47 -2.79
C LYS A 160 15.89 18.69 -1.46
N ARG A 161 16.11 19.95 -1.07
CA ARG A 161 16.75 20.29 0.22
C ARG A 161 15.96 19.80 1.44
N LEU A 162 14.64 19.72 1.33
CA LEU A 162 13.77 19.23 2.42
C LEU A 162 13.72 17.70 2.50
N LEU A 163 13.94 16.99 1.39
CA LEU A 163 13.67 15.55 1.25
C LEU A 163 14.91 14.70 0.95
N GLU A 164 16.09 15.29 0.84
CA GLU A 164 17.37 14.60 0.63
C GLU A 164 18.34 14.85 1.79
N ASP A 165 17.88 14.53 2.99
CA ASP A 165 18.75 14.38 4.16
C ASP A 165 19.40 12.98 4.15
N GLU A 166 20.50 12.79 4.86
CA GLU A 166 21.22 11.51 4.96
C GLU A 166 20.28 10.38 5.41
N LEU A 167 19.39 10.67 6.36
CA LEU A 167 18.38 9.74 6.85
C LEU A 167 17.43 9.30 5.73
N THR A 168 16.88 10.25 4.97
CA THR A 168 15.95 9.94 3.87
C THR A 168 16.63 9.18 2.74
N LEU A 169 17.90 9.47 2.44
CA LEU A 169 18.69 8.72 1.46
C LEU A 169 18.91 7.27 1.91
N SER A 170 19.19 7.05 3.20
CA SER A 170 19.31 5.71 3.77
C SER A 170 18.00 4.90 3.65
N PHE A 171 16.85 5.56 3.84
CA PHE A 171 15.53 4.93 3.68
C PHE A 171 15.25 4.56 2.24
N ARG A 172 15.56 5.45 1.27
CA ARG A 172 15.43 5.15 -0.16
C ARG A 172 16.27 3.94 -0.54
N ARG A 173 17.53 3.87 -0.08
CA ARG A 173 18.41 2.73 -0.36
C ARG A 173 17.84 1.42 0.20
N SER A 174 17.38 1.40 1.45
CA SER A 174 16.77 0.19 2.02
C SER A 174 15.46 -0.19 1.33
N ALA A 175 14.64 0.77 0.93
CA ALA A 175 13.41 0.56 0.19
C ALA A 175 13.67 -0.05 -1.20
N LEU A 176 14.68 0.46 -1.92
CA LEU A 176 15.07 -0.06 -3.23
C LEU A 176 15.67 -1.47 -3.13
N ASN A 177 16.44 -1.77 -2.07
CA ASN A 177 16.93 -3.13 -1.83
C ASN A 177 15.78 -4.12 -1.60
N ALA A 178 14.75 -3.71 -0.84
CA ALA A 178 13.56 -4.54 -0.64
C ALA A 178 12.80 -4.77 -1.95
N ALA A 179 12.64 -3.72 -2.76
CA ALA A 179 12.04 -3.81 -4.09
C ALA A 179 12.83 -4.77 -5.00
N LEU A 180 14.16 -4.68 -5.00
CA LEU A 180 15.02 -5.58 -5.77
C LEU A 180 14.85 -7.03 -5.35
N GLY A 181 14.80 -7.30 -4.04
CA GLY A 181 14.55 -8.65 -3.52
C GLY A 181 13.20 -9.21 -3.97
N VAL A 182 12.14 -8.39 -3.91
CA VAL A 182 10.80 -8.76 -4.38
C VAL A 182 10.77 -8.97 -5.90
N ALA A 183 11.44 -8.10 -6.66
CA ALA A 183 11.55 -8.24 -8.11
C ALA A 183 12.24 -9.55 -8.50
N LEU A 184 13.38 -9.88 -7.87
CA LEU A 184 14.11 -11.12 -8.13
C LEU A 184 13.25 -12.36 -7.83
N ALA A 185 12.62 -12.40 -6.64
CA ALA A 185 11.74 -13.50 -6.27
C ALA A 185 10.54 -13.62 -7.23
N GLY A 186 9.93 -12.49 -7.58
CA GLY A 186 8.79 -12.47 -8.49
C GLY A 186 9.16 -12.82 -9.93
N MET A 187 10.34 -12.45 -10.42
CA MET A 187 10.84 -12.87 -11.72
C MET A 187 11.01 -14.38 -11.81
N VAL A 188 11.45 -15.05 -10.73
CA VAL A 188 11.51 -16.52 -10.68
C VAL A 188 10.11 -17.13 -10.80
N VAL A 189 9.12 -16.56 -10.11
CA VAL A 189 7.72 -16.99 -10.22
C VAL A 189 7.17 -16.79 -11.63
N VAL A 190 7.38 -15.62 -12.23
CA VAL A 190 6.96 -15.32 -13.61
C VAL A 190 7.63 -16.26 -14.60
N PHE A 191 8.93 -16.55 -14.42
CA PHE A 191 9.66 -17.51 -15.24
C PHE A 191 9.05 -18.91 -15.17
N ALA A 192 8.78 -19.42 -13.96
CA ALA A 192 8.13 -20.72 -13.77
C ALA A 192 6.71 -20.75 -14.39
N LEU A 193 5.94 -19.67 -14.23
CA LEU A 193 4.64 -19.52 -14.89
C LEU A 193 4.77 -19.53 -16.41
N GLY A 194 5.80 -18.91 -16.96
CA GLY A 194 6.05 -18.85 -18.41
C GLY A 194 6.38 -20.20 -19.01
N LEU A 195 7.15 -21.02 -18.28
CA LEU A 195 7.43 -22.41 -18.67
C LEU A 195 6.17 -23.28 -18.67
N TRP A 196 5.25 -23.05 -17.74
CA TRP A 196 4.01 -23.81 -17.67
C TRP A 196 2.95 -23.32 -18.66
N LYS A 197 2.68 -22.01 -18.65
CA LYS A 197 1.70 -21.36 -19.53
C LYS A 197 2.18 -19.94 -19.87
N PRO A 198 2.69 -19.69 -21.09
CA PRO A 198 3.21 -18.38 -21.50
C PRO A 198 2.25 -17.21 -21.27
N GLN A 199 0.95 -17.44 -21.50
CA GLN A 199 -0.11 -16.46 -21.24
C GLN A 199 -0.15 -16.00 -19.77
N ALA A 200 0.12 -16.90 -18.83
CA ALA A 200 0.12 -16.59 -17.40
C ALA A 200 1.31 -15.70 -17.01
N ALA A 201 2.47 -15.88 -17.64
CA ALA A 201 3.62 -15.01 -17.40
C ALA A 201 3.35 -13.58 -17.85
N VAL A 202 2.78 -13.40 -19.05
CA VAL A 202 2.42 -12.06 -19.57
C VAL A 202 1.42 -11.37 -18.66
N ALA A 203 0.40 -12.10 -18.17
CA ALA A 203 -0.58 -11.57 -17.24
C ALA A 203 0.01 -11.27 -15.84
N ALA A 204 1.03 -11.99 -15.41
CA ALA A 204 1.66 -11.78 -14.11
C ALA A 204 2.59 -10.55 -14.07
N MET A 205 3.11 -10.09 -15.21
CA MET A 205 4.06 -8.97 -15.31
C MET A 205 3.52 -7.66 -14.71
N PRO A 206 2.29 -7.19 -15.03
CA PRO A 206 1.69 -6.03 -14.38
C PRO A 206 1.64 -6.15 -12.85
N GLY A 207 1.25 -7.32 -12.35
CA GLY A 207 1.22 -7.62 -10.91
C GLY A 207 2.60 -7.59 -10.28
N LEU A 208 3.61 -8.17 -10.94
CA LEU A 208 5.00 -8.14 -10.46
C LEU A 208 5.54 -6.72 -10.34
N MET A 209 5.33 -5.88 -11.36
CA MET A 209 5.76 -4.47 -11.34
C MET A 209 5.09 -3.71 -10.19
N PHE A 210 3.79 -3.93 -9.99
CA PHE A 210 3.04 -3.32 -8.90
C PHE A 210 3.54 -3.75 -7.52
N VAL A 211 3.70 -5.06 -7.28
CA VAL A 211 4.16 -5.59 -5.99
C VAL A 211 5.57 -5.11 -5.68
N THR A 212 6.45 -5.04 -6.70
CA THR A 212 7.80 -4.50 -6.58
C THR A 212 7.80 -3.03 -6.16
N ALA A 213 7.03 -2.19 -6.86
CA ALA A 213 6.95 -0.76 -6.57
C ALA A 213 6.29 -0.49 -5.20
N SER A 214 5.25 -1.26 -4.87
CA SER A 214 4.55 -1.19 -3.59
C SER A 214 5.45 -1.60 -2.42
N ALA A 215 6.27 -2.64 -2.59
CA ALA A 215 7.24 -3.06 -1.58
C ALA A 215 8.23 -1.94 -1.26
N ALA A 216 8.69 -1.20 -2.29
CA ALA A 216 9.54 -0.03 -2.11
C ALA A 216 8.85 1.06 -1.27
N GLY A 217 7.64 1.46 -1.66
CA GLY A 217 6.87 2.50 -0.98
C GLY A 217 6.51 2.13 0.46
N LEU A 218 6.05 0.91 0.68
CA LEU A 218 5.70 0.39 2.01
C LEU A 218 6.94 0.29 2.91
N ARG A 219 8.07 -0.18 2.39
CA ARG A 219 9.32 -0.25 3.15
C ARG A 219 9.81 1.14 3.55
N TYR A 220 9.75 2.11 2.63
CA TYR A 220 10.10 3.49 2.93
C TYR A 220 9.23 4.04 4.07
N TRP A 221 7.91 3.89 3.97
CA TRP A 221 6.97 4.34 5.00
C TRP A 221 7.17 3.66 6.36
N GLN A 222 7.48 2.36 6.37
CA GLN A 222 7.79 1.64 7.61
C GLN A 222 9.04 2.21 8.31
N LEU A 223 10.08 2.58 7.54
CA LEU A 223 11.31 3.17 8.08
C LEU A 223 11.06 4.58 8.62
N ASP A 224 10.30 5.39 7.89
CA ASP A 224 9.86 6.72 8.33
C ASP A 224 9.10 6.65 9.67
N ARG A 225 8.16 5.71 9.79
CA ARG A 225 7.42 5.50 11.05
C ARG A 225 8.30 5.03 12.21
N ARG A 226 9.32 4.22 11.96
CA ARG A 226 10.26 3.77 13.00
C ARG A 226 11.10 4.94 13.51
N ALA A 227 11.54 5.81 12.61
CA ALA A 227 12.31 7.00 12.99
C ALA A 227 11.47 8.06 13.72
N ALA A 228 10.19 8.20 13.39
CA ALA A 228 9.27 9.10 14.10
C ALA A 228 8.75 8.56 15.44
N GLY A 229 8.92 7.26 15.70
CA GLY A 229 8.46 6.56 16.91
C GLY A 229 9.54 6.31 17.97
N GLY A 230 10.82 6.51 17.62
CA GLY A 230 11.94 6.61 18.56
C GLY A 230 12.01 7.99 19.20
#